data_AF-A0A933ASL4-F1
#
_entry.id   AF-A0A933ASL4-F1
#
_cell.length_a   1.000
_cell.length_b   1.000
_cell.length_c   1.000
_cell.angle_alpha   90.00
_cell.angle_beta   90.00
_cell.angle_gamma   90.00
#
_symmetry.space_group_name_H-M   'P 1'
#
loop_
_entity.id
_entity.type
_entity.pdbx_description
1 polymer ?
#
loop_
_entity_poly.entity_id
_entity_poly.type
_entity_poly.pdbx_seq_one_letter_code
_entity_poly.pdbx_strand_id
1 'polypeptide(L)'
;MGGPEHLSNEQIVDEIVRALGKRRPKLHIPLALMRPMVRAMETVLPSPPITTAQLAMLSLSNVTDLDSVPTHFGFTPAFLKDKIEYVRR
;
A
#
# COMPACT_ATOMS: atom_id res chain seq x y z
N MET A 1 -2.40 -8.19 -12.16
CA MET A 1 -1.56 -9.35 -11.77
C MET A 1 -1.42 -9.31 -10.27
N GLY A 2 -1.81 -10.38 -9.56
CA GLY A 2 -1.79 -10.46 -8.09
C GLY A 2 -0.53 -11.12 -7.54
N GLY A 3 -0.33 -11.03 -6.22
CA GLY A 3 0.69 -11.79 -5.49
C GLY A 3 0.14 -13.15 -4.99
N PRO A 4 0.97 -13.96 -4.30
CA PRO A 4 0.56 -15.27 -3.78
C PRO A 4 -0.39 -15.18 -2.57
N GLU A 5 -0.69 -13.98 -2.09
CA GLU A 5 -1.51 -13.73 -0.91
C GLU A 5 -2.32 -12.44 -1.07
N HIS A 6 -3.49 -12.39 -0.44
CA HIS A 6 -4.25 -11.15 -0.28
C HIS A 6 -3.82 -10.49 1.03
N LEU A 7 -3.19 -9.32 0.92
CA LEU A 7 -2.81 -8.51 2.06
C LEU A 7 -3.78 -7.33 2.18
N SER A 8 -4.27 -7.10 3.40
CA SER A 8 -4.94 -5.85 3.71
C SER A 8 -3.93 -4.69 3.66
N ASN A 9 -4.43 -3.47 3.43
CA ASN A 9 -3.59 -2.27 3.48
C ASN A 9 -2.80 -2.19 4.80
N GLU A 10 -3.37 -2.66 5.91
CA GLU A 10 -2.70 -2.69 7.21
C GLU A 10 -1.54 -3.69 7.25
N GLN A 11 -1.73 -4.89 6.69
CA GLN A 11 -0.68 -5.91 6.64
C GLN A 11 0.50 -5.46 5.78
N ILE A 12 0.24 -4.76 4.67
CA ILE A 12 1.30 -4.16 3.84
C ILE A 12 2.11 -3.14 4.63
N VAL A 13 1.43 -2.23 5.33
CA VAL A 13 2.09 -1.22 6.18
C VAL A 13 2.91 -1.89 7.27
N ASP A 14 2.40 -2.96 7.88
CA ASP A 14 3.11 -3.70 8.92
C ASP A 14 4.37 -4.39 8.38
N GLU A 15 4.33 -4.99 7.19
CA GLU A 15 5.52 -5.56 6.55
C GLU A 15 6.56 -4.48 6.20
N ILE A 16 6.14 -3.31 5.72
CA ILE A 16 7.05 -2.19 5.45
C ILE A 16 7.72 -1.70 6.75
N VAL A 17 6.95 -1.51 7.82
CA VAL A 17 7.44 -1.04 9.12
C VAL A 17 8.40 -2.07 9.73
N ARG A 18 8.07 -3.37 9.64
CA ARG A 18 8.96 -4.48 10.00
C ARG A 18 10.26 -4.44 9.21
N ALA A 19 10.17 -4.32 7.88
CA ALA A 19 11.34 -4.27 7.00
C ALA A 19 12.23 -3.06 7.32
N LEU A 20 11.66 -1.89 7.60
CA LEU A 20 12.41 -0.67 7.95
C LEU A 20 13.02 -0.68 9.36
N GLY A 21 12.63 -1.61 10.23
CA GLY A 21 13.08 -1.65 11.63
C GLY A 21 12.65 -0.43 12.47
N LYS A 22 11.62 0.31 12.03
CA LYS A 22 11.13 1.52 12.72
C LYS A 22 9.86 1.20 13.52
N ARG A 23 9.58 1.99 14.55
CA ARG A 23 8.25 2.00 15.20
C ARG A 23 7.50 3.25 14.74
N ARG A 24 6.52 3.08 13.85
CA ARG A 24 5.64 4.17 13.43
C ARG A 24 4.24 3.96 14.04
N PRO A 25 3.72 4.93 14.83
CA PRO A 25 2.36 4.82 15.32
C PRO A 25 1.38 4.86 14.13
N LYS A 26 0.47 3.89 14.08
CA LYS A 26 -0.62 3.84 13.11
C LYS A 26 -1.74 4.77 13.61
N LEU A 27 -2.08 5.79 12.84
CA LEU A 27 -3.20 6.68 13.13
C LEU A 27 -4.32 6.41 12.13
N HIS A 28 -5.40 5.78 12.59
CA HIS A 28 -6.61 5.58 11.80
C HIS A 28 -7.37 6.90 11.69
N ILE A 29 -7.04 7.69 10.67
CA ILE A 29 -7.77 8.92 10.36
C ILE A 29 -8.95 8.57 9.45
N PRO A 30 -10.20 8.90 9.81
CA PRO A 30 -11.34 8.69 8.93
C PRO A 30 -11.16 9.49 7.63
N LEU A 31 -11.48 8.86 6.50
CA LEU A 31 -11.30 9.43 5.15
C LEU A 31 -11.96 10.80 4.97
N ALA A 32 -13.08 11.06 5.66
CA ALA A 32 -13.78 12.34 5.62
C ALA A 32 -12.93 13.52 6.12
N LEU A 33 -12.08 13.30 7.14
CA LEU A 33 -11.14 14.28 7.67
C LEU A 33 -9.87 14.36 6.83
N MET A 34 -9.46 13.24 6.22
CA MET A 34 -8.24 13.17 5.42
C MET A 34 -8.36 13.92 4.07
N ARG A 35 -9.53 13.86 3.42
CA ARG A 35 -9.79 14.53 2.12
C ARG A 35 -9.47 16.04 2.10
N PRO A 36 -9.99 16.88 3.03
CA PRO A 36 -9.67 18.31 3.03
C PRO A 36 -8.19 18.59 3.36
N MET A 37 -7.57 17.80 4.25
CA MET A 37 -6.14 17.91 4.58
C MET A 37 -5.26 17.66 3.35
N VAL A 38 -5.53 16.58 2.62
CA VAL A 38 -4.77 16.22 1.42
C VAL A 38 -4.95 17.25 0.31
N ARG A 39 -6.18 17.77 0.14
CA ARG A 39 -6.44 18.83 -0.83
C ARG A 39 -5.66 20.11 -0.53
N ALA A 40 -5.57 20.50 0.75
CA ALA A 40 -4.75 21.64 1.17
C ALA A 40 -3.25 21.39 0.96
N MET A 41 -2.77 20.18 1.26
CA MET A 41 -1.37 19.81 1.04
C MET A 41 -0.99 19.77 -0.45
N GLU A 42 -1.86 19.26 -1.33
CA GLU A 42 -1.66 19.28 -2.79
C GLU A 42 -1.53 20.69 -3.35
N THR A 43 -2.25 21.65 -2.79
CA THR A 43 -2.18 23.05 -3.26
C THR A 43 -0.94 23.79 -2.78
N VAL A 44 -0.32 23.34 -1.69
CA VAL A 44 0.80 24.05 -1.04
C VAL A 44 2.14 23.36 -1.31
N LEU A 45 2.18 22.03 -1.37
CA LEU A 45 3.41 21.28 -1.60
C LEU A 45 3.51 20.85 -3.07
N PRO A 46 4.66 21.09 -3.74
CA PRO A 46 4.93 20.54 -5.07
C PRO A 46 5.06 19.00 -5.06
N SER A 47 5.24 18.38 -3.90
CA SER A 47 5.32 16.92 -3.73
C SER A 47 4.71 16.48 -2.39
N PRO A 48 3.37 16.37 -2.30
CA PRO A 48 2.71 15.95 -1.07
C PRO A 48 2.98 14.46 -0.79
N PRO A 49 3.11 14.04 0.50
CA PRO A 49 3.35 12.64 0.86
C PRO A 49 2.22 11.67 0.46
N ILE A 50 0.99 12.18 0.33
CA ILE A 50 -0.21 11.47 -0.11
C ILE A 50 -1.02 12.42 -1.00
N THR A 51 -1.52 11.92 -2.12
CA THR A 51 -2.44 12.63 -3.02
C THR A 51 -3.88 12.15 -2.86
N THR A 52 -4.84 12.96 -3.30
CA THR A 52 -6.27 12.63 -3.33
C THR A 52 -6.53 11.40 -4.20
N ALA A 53 -5.79 11.24 -5.30
CA ALA A 53 -5.83 10.06 -6.15
C ALA A 53 -5.31 8.80 -5.44
N GLN A 54 -4.22 8.92 -4.66
CA GLN A 54 -3.70 7.82 -3.84
C GLN A 54 -4.69 7.44 -2.72
N LEU A 55 -5.39 8.42 -2.13
CA LEU A 55 -6.46 8.16 -1.15
C LEU A 55 -7.61 7.35 -1.75
N ALA A 56 -8.02 7.68 -2.98
CA ALA A 56 -9.08 7.00 -3.69
C ALA A 56 -8.68 5.55 -4.03
N MET A 57 -7.43 5.31 -4.43
CA MET A 57 -6.90 3.96 -4.64
C MET A 57 -6.89 3.13 -3.37
N LEU A 58 -6.48 3.70 -2.23
CA LEU A 58 -6.48 3.00 -0.93
C LEU A 58 -7.90 2.65 -0.45
N SER A 59 -8.91 3.39 -0.91
CA SER A 59 -10.32 3.16 -0.59
C SER A 59 -10.97 2.05 -1.44
N LEU A 60 -10.32 1.64 -2.54
CA LEU A 60 -10.82 0.61 -3.44
C LEU A 60 -10.25 -0.77 -3.04
N SER A 61 -11.13 -1.77 -2.94
CA SER A 61 -10.71 -3.17 -2.78
C SER A 61 -10.19 -3.72 -4.10
N ASN A 62 -8.94 -3.37 -4.44
CA ASN A 62 -8.27 -3.83 -5.65
C ASN A 62 -7.67 -5.22 -5.45
N VAL A 63 -8.53 -6.22 -5.23
CA VAL A 63 -8.14 -7.62 -5.07
C VAL A 63 -8.22 -8.33 -6.43
N THR A 64 -7.22 -9.15 -6.74
CA THR A 64 -7.21 -10.02 -7.93
C THR A 64 -7.17 -11.48 -7.48
N ASP A 65 -7.72 -12.41 -8.26
CA ASP A 65 -7.66 -13.84 -7.93
C ASP A 65 -6.23 -14.33 -7.73
N LEU A 66 -6.01 -15.12 -6.67
CA LEU A 66 -4.70 -15.65 -6.26
C LEU A 66 -4.06 -16.51 -7.35
N ASP A 67 -4.88 -17.24 -8.12
CA ASP A 67 -4.44 -18.11 -9.19
C ASP A 67 -4.23 -17.38 -10.52
N SER A 68 -4.47 -16.06 -10.57
CA SER A 68 -4.37 -15.28 -11.81
C SER A 68 -2.97 -15.32 -12.44
N VAL A 69 -1.91 -15.41 -11.62
CA VAL A 69 -0.53 -15.46 -12.11
C VAL A 69 -0.12 -16.87 -12.54
N PRO A 70 -0.32 -17.93 -11.74
CA PRO A 70 -0.08 -19.30 -12.18
C PRO A 70 -0.87 -19.66 -13.45
N THR A 71 -2.14 -19.24 -13.54
CA THR A 71 -3.06 -19.59 -14.63
C THR A 71 -2.71 -18.90 -15.95
N HIS A 72 -2.36 -17.61 -15.92
CA HIS A 72 -2.14 -16.84 -17.15
C HIS A 72 -0.67 -16.69 -17.56
N PHE A 73 0.27 -16.87 -16.62
CA PHE A 73 1.69 -16.59 -16.87
C PHE A 73 2.63 -17.75 -16.54
N GLY A 74 2.13 -18.83 -15.92
CA GLY A 74 2.89 -20.08 -15.74
C GLY A 74 4.03 -20.02 -14.72
N PHE A 75 4.03 -19.03 -13.82
CA PHE A 75 5.00 -18.93 -12.73
C PHE A 75 4.33 -18.65 -11.38
N THR A 76 5.02 -18.98 -10.29
CA THR A 76 4.54 -18.73 -8.92
C THR A 76 5.05 -17.38 -8.43
N PRO A 77 4.17 -16.44 -8.06
CA PRO A 77 4.59 -15.15 -7.53
C PRO A 77 5.23 -15.32 -6.13
N ALA A 78 6.24 -14.52 -5.83
CA ALA A 78 6.95 -14.56 -4.54
C ALA A 78 6.18 -13.81 -3.44
N PHE A 79 6.35 -14.22 -2.18
CA PHE A 79 5.73 -13.54 -1.03
C PHE A 79 6.37 -12.17 -0.80
N LEU A 80 5.57 -11.20 -0.37
CA LEU A 80 6.03 -9.82 -0.17
C LEU A 80 7.16 -9.75 0.87
N LYS A 81 6.98 -10.46 1.99
CA LYS A 81 7.95 -10.54 3.09
C LYS A 81 9.36 -10.95 2.65
N ASP A 82 9.48 -11.75 1.60
CA ASP A 82 10.75 -12.31 1.13
C ASP A 82 11.49 -11.35 0.19
N LYS A 83 10.83 -10.30 -0.31
CA LYS A 83 11.36 -9.38 -1.32
C LYS A 83 11.30 -7.90 -0.95
N ILE A 84 10.81 -7.56 0.24
CA ILE A 84 10.59 -6.17 0.67
C ILE A 84 11.87 -5.44 1.12
N GLU A 85 13.05 -6.05 1.11
CA GLU A 85 14.27 -5.41 1.65
C GLU A 85 14.69 -4.12 0.94
N TYR A 86 14.21 -3.87 -0.29
CA TYR A 86 14.52 -2.65 -1.05
C TYR A 86 14.04 -1.36 -0.38
N VAL A 87 13.04 -1.40 0.53
CA VAL A 87 12.60 -0.18 1.24
C VAL A 87 13.65 0.37 2.21
N ARG A 88 14.71 -0.39 2.52
CA ARG A 88 15.84 0.10 3.32
C ARG A 88 16.81 0.99 2.53
N ARG A 89 16.69 1.02 1.20
CA ARG A 89 17.67 1.65 0.29
C ARG A 89 17.38 3.12 0.04
#